data_AF-A0A259GAU0-F1
#
_entry.id   AF-A0A259GAU0-F1
#
_cell.length_a   1.000
_cell.length_b   1.000
_cell.length_c   1.000
_cell.angle_alpha   90.00
_cell.angle_beta   90.00
_cell.angle_gamma   90.00
#
_symmetry.space_group_name_H-M   'P 1'
#
loop_
_entity.id
_entity.type
_entity.pdbx_description
1 polymer ?
#
loop_
_entity_poly.entity_id
_entity_poly.type
_entity_poly.pdbx_seq_one_letter_code
_entity_poly.pdbx_strand_id
1 'polypeptide(L)'
;MACLNRRACGGFTLVELVLVLTIAGVLAAVAVPRMVDRTAFQTHGSAAEVRTALRYAQKLAMAKNREVCVTTTAIPTPRLTLAFSLVAGGCDQPVIRPDGGRNPDGSLDYVVAPPANITFTSSPAVFRFDGQGRPSPNFAVVPGVAVTPPGVVVAALEIGGTVSVTVRRETGYVQ
;
A
#
# COMPACT_ATOMS: atom_id res chain seq x y z
N MET A 1 68.00 -18.03 14.69
CA MET A 1 67.70 -17.38 15.99
C MET A 1 66.19 -17.19 16.05
N ALA A 2 65.56 -17.81 17.08
CA ALA A 2 64.16 -17.72 17.52
C ALA A 2 63.02 -18.31 16.64
N CYS A 3 62.44 -19.41 17.14
CA CYS A 3 61.07 -19.85 16.90
C CYS A 3 60.08 -18.90 17.59
N LEU A 4 58.91 -18.59 16.99
CA LEU A 4 57.75 -18.12 17.75
C LEU A 4 56.42 -18.76 17.29
N ASN A 5 56.05 -19.76 18.09
CA ASN A 5 54.74 -20.07 18.64
C ASN A 5 53.55 -20.54 17.78
N ARG A 6 53.00 -21.66 18.23
CA ARG A 6 51.96 -22.51 17.64
C ARG A 6 50.64 -22.24 18.38
N ARG A 7 49.52 -22.26 17.63
CA ARG A 7 48.13 -22.52 18.08
C ARG A 7 47.31 -21.35 18.64
N ALA A 8 46.38 -20.88 17.80
CA ALA A 8 45.02 -20.53 18.21
C ALA A 8 44.04 -20.98 17.12
N CYS A 9 44.06 -22.27 16.77
CA CYS A 9 42.92 -22.89 16.09
C CYS A 9 41.96 -23.32 17.22
N GLY A 10 41.15 -22.37 17.71
CA GLY A 10 40.18 -22.63 18.76
C GLY A 10 39.03 -23.45 18.20
N GLY A 11 38.91 -24.71 18.62
CA GLY A 11 37.70 -25.49 18.42
C GLY A 11 36.62 -25.02 19.40
N PHE A 12 35.36 -25.08 18.98
CA PHE A 12 34.21 -24.84 19.85
C PHE A 12 34.14 -25.95 20.91
N THR A 13 33.89 -25.58 22.17
CA THR A 13 33.65 -26.59 23.22
C THR A 13 32.27 -27.21 23.03
N LEU A 14 32.06 -28.44 23.54
CA LEU A 14 30.74 -29.09 23.49
C LEU A 14 29.67 -28.21 24.17
N VAL A 15 30.04 -27.60 25.30
CA VAL A 15 29.15 -26.69 26.04
C VAL A 15 28.79 -25.45 25.22
N GLU A 16 29.76 -24.87 24.50
CA GLU A 16 29.52 -23.71 23.65
C GLU A 16 28.59 -24.06 22.48
N LEU A 17 28.76 -25.23 21.86
CA LEU A 17 27.86 -25.69 20.81
C LEU A 17 26.43 -25.92 21.33
N VAL A 18 26.28 -26.52 22.50
CA VAL A 18 24.95 -26.70 23.13
C VAL A 18 24.31 -25.35 23.48
N LEU A 19 25.09 -24.39 23.98
CA LEU A 19 24.59 -23.04 24.26
C LEU A 19 24.14 -22.33 22.99
N VAL A 20 24.92 -22.40 21.91
CA VAL A 20 24.56 -21.79 20.61
C VAL A 20 23.28 -22.42 20.05
N LEU A 21 23.15 -23.75 20.10
CA LEU A 21 21.94 -24.44 19.62
C LEU A 21 20.71 -24.14 20.48
N THR A 22 20.87 -24.01 21.80
CA THR A 22 19.74 -23.64 22.68
C THR A 22 19.29 -22.20 22.43
N ILE A 23 20.21 -21.25 22.31
CA ILE A 23 19.88 -19.86 21.96
C ILE A 23 19.24 -19.79 20.57
N ALA A 24 19.81 -20.48 19.57
CA ALA A 24 19.24 -20.54 18.23
C ALA A 24 17.83 -21.16 18.22
N GLY A 25 17.58 -22.20 19.03
CA GLY A 25 16.26 -22.81 19.18
C GLY A 25 15.22 -21.86 19.78
N VAL A 26 15.59 -21.11 20.82
CA VAL A 26 14.70 -20.09 21.42
C VAL A 26 14.41 -18.97 20.41
N LEU A 27 15.44 -18.47 19.70
CA LEU A 27 15.26 -17.45 18.68
C LEU A 27 14.37 -17.95 17.54
N ALA A 28 14.55 -19.20 17.08
CA ALA A 28 13.72 -19.79 16.04
C ALA A 28 12.25 -19.86 16.47
N ALA A 29 11.97 -20.29 17.70
CA ALA A 29 10.60 -20.41 18.22
C ALA A 29 9.84 -19.06 18.24
N VAL A 30 10.54 -17.94 18.46
CA VAL A 30 9.92 -16.61 18.55
C VAL A 30 9.96 -15.85 17.21
N ALA A 31 11.05 -15.97 16.44
CA ALA A 31 11.24 -15.23 15.20
C ALA A 31 10.46 -15.82 14.02
N VAL A 32 10.38 -17.16 13.91
CA VAL A 32 9.69 -17.84 12.81
C VAL A 32 8.20 -17.46 12.71
N PRO A 33 7.37 -17.52 13.76
CA PRO A 33 5.95 -17.19 13.64
C PRO A 33 5.74 -15.74 13.17
N ARG A 34 6.53 -14.78 13.65
CA ARG A 34 6.47 -13.38 13.20
C ARG A 34 6.85 -13.21 11.73
N MET A 35 7.76 -14.03 11.20
CA MET A 35 8.18 -13.95 9.79
C MET A 35 7.17 -14.63 8.84
N VAL A 36 6.30 -15.48 9.38
CA VAL A 36 5.20 -16.13 8.65
C VAL A 36 3.97 -15.23 8.52
N ASP A 37 3.80 -14.22 9.39
CA ASP A 37 2.79 -13.15 9.27
C ASP A 37 3.09 -12.16 8.13
N ARG A 38 3.30 -12.69 6.91
CA ARG A 38 3.56 -11.93 5.68
C ARG A 38 2.36 -11.08 5.27
N THR A 39 1.16 -11.48 5.66
CA THR A 39 -0.10 -10.80 5.33
C THR A 39 -0.14 -9.40 5.92
N ALA A 40 0.27 -9.21 7.18
CA ALA A 40 0.31 -7.89 7.80
C ALA A 40 1.25 -6.93 7.06
N PHE A 41 2.45 -7.39 6.70
CA PHE A 41 3.40 -6.59 5.92
C PHE A 41 2.85 -6.24 4.53
N GLN A 42 2.20 -7.19 3.85
CA GLN A 42 1.57 -6.95 2.56
C GLN A 42 0.42 -5.94 2.67
N THR A 43 -0.45 -6.08 3.67
CA THR A 43 -1.55 -5.14 3.92
C THR A 43 -1.03 -3.72 4.14
N HIS A 44 -0.02 -3.55 4.99
CA HIS A 44 0.59 -2.24 5.25
C HIS A 44 1.33 -1.67 4.04
N GLY A 45 2.04 -2.52 3.29
CA GLY A 45 2.71 -2.13 2.04
C GLY A 45 1.72 -1.66 0.99
N SER A 46 0.65 -2.43 0.74
CA SER A 46 -0.42 -2.06 -0.18
C SER A 46 -1.15 -0.78 0.25
N ALA A 47 -1.35 -0.56 1.56
CA ALA A 47 -1.91 0.69 2.06
C ALA A 47 -1.01 1.90 1.81
N ALA A 48 0.30 1.75 1.97
CA ALA A 48 1.26 2.82 1.65
C ALA A 48 1.27 3.13 0.14
N GLU A 49 1.17 2.11 -0.70
CA GLU A 49 1.08 2.25 -2.15
C GLU A 49 -0.19 3.00 -2.57
N VAL A 50 -1.35 2.60 -2.05
CA VAL A 50 -2.63 3.29 -2.24
C VAL A 50 -2.55 4.76 -1.81
N ARG A 51 -2.03 5.04 -0.61
CA ARG A 51 -1.88 6.43 -0.12
C ARG A 51 -1.04 7.26 -1.07
N THR A 52 0.04 6.68 -1.60
CA THR A 52 0.93 7.34 -2.55
C THR A 52 0.21 7.59 -3.87
N ALA A 53 -0.53 6.61 -4.38
CA ALA A 53 -1.33 6.72 -5.60
C ALA A 53 -2.40 7.82 -5.50
N LEU A 54 -3.13 7.89 -4.38
CA LEU A 54 -4.14 8.93 -4.16
C LEU A 54 -3.52 10.33 -4.07
N ARG A 55 -2.40 10.47 -3.34
CA ARG A 55 -1.67 11.75 -3.28
C ARG A 55 -1.12 12.15 -4.64
N TYR A 56 -0.68 11.19 -5.43
CA TYR A 56 -0.25 11.43 -6.79
C TYR A 56 -1.41 11.89 -7.67
N ALA A 57 -2.56 11.19 -7.64
CA ALA A 57 -3.77 11.56 -8.37
C ALA A 57 -4.22 12.99 -8.03
N GLN A 58 -4.25 13.34 -6.74
CA GLN A 58 -4.59 14.69 -6.27
C GLN A 58 -3.64 15.75 -6.83
N LYS A 59 -2.32 15.54 -6.69
CA LYS A 59 -1.32 16.47 -7.22
C LYS A 59 -1.37 16.57 -8.74
N LEU A 60 -1.65 15.47 -9.42
CA LEU A 60 -1.77 15.42 -10.87
C LEU A 60 -2.99 16.21 -11.35
N ALA A 61 -4.13 16.08 -10.65
CA ALA A 61 -5.33 16.85 -10.93
C ALA A 61 -5.07 18.36 -10.78
N MET A 62 -4.38 18.76 -9.71
CA MET A 62 -3.98 20.16 -9.50
C MET A 62 -2.98 20.65 -10.55
N ALA A 63 -1.96 19.86 -10.87
CA ALA A 63 -0.91 20.25 -11.81
C ALA A 63 -1.41 20.39 -13.25
N LYS A 64 -2.40 19.58 -13.65
CA LYS A 64 -3.00 19.60 -14.99
C LYS A 64 -4.31 20.40 -15.05
N ASN A 65 -4.78 20.93 -13.92
CA ASN A 65 -6.08 21.57 -13.77
C ASN A 65 -7.20 20.78 -14.47
N ARG A 66 -7.21 19.45 -14.25
CA ARG A 66 -8.10 18.51 -14.93
C ARG A 66 -8.53 17.42 -13.96
N GLU A 67 -9.76 16.94 -14.14
CA GLU A 67 -10.28 15.85 -13.31
C GLU A 67 -9.48 14.54 -13.51
N VAL A 68 -9.06 13.97 -12.39
CA VAL A 68 -8.43 12.64 -12.32
C VAL A 68 -9.35 11.70 -11.55
N CYS A 69 -9.87 10.69 -12.24
CA CYS A 69 -10.62 9.60 -11.66
C CYS A 69 -9.72 8.62 -10.93
N VAL A 70 -10.22 8.15 -9.80
CA VAL A 70 -9.74 7.00 -9.05
C VAL A 70 -10.82 5.94 -9.10
N THR A 71 -10.49 4.78 -9.66
CA THR A 71 -11.38 3.63 -9.73
C THR A 71 -10.78 2.47 -8.96
N THR A 72 -11.54 1.92 -8.03
CA THR A 72 -11.15 0.78 -7.21
C THR A 72 -12.05 -0.41 -7.55
N THR A 73 -11.43 -1.53 -7.95
CA THR A 73 -12.11 -2.81 -8.15
C THR A 73 -11.74 -3.72 -6.97
N ALA A 74 -12.75 -4.33 -6.34
CA ALA A 74 -12.57 -5.19 -5.17
C ALA A 74 -12.33 -6.67 -5.52
N ILE A 75 -13.09 -7.20 -6.49
CA ILE A 75 -13.21 -8.62 -6.82
C ILE A 75 -13.34 -8.74 -8.35
N PRO A 76 -12.80 -9.79 -9.00
CA PRO A 76 -11.98 -10.87 -8.45
C PRO A 76 -10.50 -10.49 -8.27
N THR A 77 -10.05 -9.41 -8.90
CA THR A 77 -8.69 -8.90 -8.80
C THR A 77 -8.72 -7.50 -8.20
N PRO A 78 -8.24 -7.32 -6.96
CA PRO A 78 -8.19 -6.01 -6.35
C PRO A 78 -7.26 -5.11 -7.15
N ARG A 79 -7.74 -3.94 -7.57
CA ARG A 79 -6.94 -2.95 -8.30
C ARG A 79 -7.43 -1.55 -8.05
N LEU A 80 -6.50 -0.60 -8.00
CA LEU A 80 -6.77 0.83 -8.07
C LEU A 80 -6.16 1.36 -9.37
N THR A 81 -6.95 2.07 -10.16
CA THR A 81 -6.50 2.67 -11.42
C THR A 81 -6.77 4.16 -11.44
N LEU A 82 -5.91 4.90 -12.15
CA LEU A 82 -6.05 6.34 -12.35
C LEU A 82 -6.31 6.65 -13.81
N ALA A 83 -7.27 7.54 -14.08
CA ALA A 83 -7.61 7.98 -15.44
C ALA A 83 -7.98 9.47 -15.46
N PHE A 84 -7.66 10.16 -16.55
CA PHE A 84 -8.17 11.50 -16.83
C PHE A 84 -9.56 11.44 -17.47
N SER A 85 -10.35 12.47 -17.17
CA SER A 85 -11.67 12.69 -17.76
C SER A 85 -11.57 13.44 -19.09
N LEU A 86 -11.91 12.84 -20.24
CA LEU A 86 -11.90 13.51 -21.56
C LEU A 86 -13.20 14.27 -21.83
N VAL A 87 -14.29 13.80 -21.24
CA VAL A 87 -15.62 14.41 -21.24
C VAL A 87 -16.07 14.58 -19.80
N ALA A 88 -16.87 15.62 -19.49
CA ALA A 88 -17.32 15.86 -18.12
C ALA A 88 -17.93 14.59 -17.49
N GLY A 89 -17.38 14.12 -16.37
CA GLY A 89 -17.82 12.90 -15.69
C GLY A 89 -17.21 11.59 -16.21
N GLY A 90 -16.50 11.59 -17.33
CA GLY A 90 -15.82 10.42 -17.91
C GLY A 90 -14.53 10.03 -17.17
N CYS A 91 -14.02 8.83 -17.43
CA CYS A 91 -12.76 8.30 -16.89
C CYS A 91 -12.05 7.48 -17.98
N ASP A 92 -11.70 8.16 -19.06
CA ASP A 92 -11.52 7.54 -20.37
C ASP A 92 -10.05 7.35 -20.75
N GLN A 93 -9.18 8.22 -20.25
CA GLN A 93 -7.76 8.24 -20.63
C GLN A 93 -6.90 7.74 -19.45
N PRO A 94 -6.23 6.59 -19.53
CA PRO A 94 -5.41 6.10 -18.43
C PRO A 94 -4.26 7.08 -18.12
N VAL A 95 -3.98 7.27 -16.84
CA VAL A 95 -2.78 7.98 -16.39
C VAL A 95 -1.59 7.05 -16.57
N ILE A 96 -0.51 7.55 -17.15
CA ILE A 96 0.72 6.78 -17.34
C ILE A 96 1.54 6.80 -16.04
N ARG A 97 2.15 5.66 -15.71
CA ARG A 97 3.05 5.51 -14.57
C ARG A 97 4.32 6.36 -14.74
N PRO A 98 4.65 7.24 -13.78
CA PRO A 98 5.76 8.17 -13.94
C PRO A 98 7.15 7.51 -13.82
N ASP A 99 7.22 6.31 -13.23
CA ASP A 99 8.44 5.51 -13.11
C ASP A 99 8.79 4.74 -14.39
N GLY A 100 7.91 4.76 -15.41
CA GLY A 100 8.12 4.08 -16.69
C GLY A 100 8.05 2.55 -16.61
N GLY A 101 7.76 1.97 -15.45
CA GLY A 101 7.60 0.54 -15.33
C GLY A 101 6.25 0.05 -15.89
N ARG A 102 6.20 -1.23 -16.22
CA ARG A 102 5.06 -1.86 -16.90
C ARG A 102 4.24 -2.72 -15.95
N ASN A 103 2.97 -2.85 -16.26
CA ASN A 103 2.09 -3.84 -15.64
C ASN A 103 2.32 -5.22 -16.28
N PRO A 104 1.80 -6.32 -15.69
CA PRO A 104 1.96 -7.67 -16.23
C PRO A 104 1.42 -7.85 -17.66
N ASP A 105 0.46 -7.03 -18.06
CA ASP A 105 -0.11 -6.97 -19.41
C ASP A 105 0.73 -6.13 -20.40
N GLY A 106 1.85 -5.56 -19.95
CA GLY A 106 2.74 -4.71 -20.74
C GLY A 106 2.32 -3.23 -20.83
N SER A 107 1.16 -2.87 -20.27
CA SER A 107 0.66 -1.48 -20.24
C SER A 107 1.53 -0.59 -19.34
N LEU A 108 1.52 0.71 -19.62
CA LEU A 108 2.16 1.74 -18.78
C LEU A 108 1.14 2.44 -17.89
N ASP A 109 -0.04 1.87 -17.75
CA ASP A 109 -1.15 2.46 -17.02
C ASP A 109 -0.81 2.49 -15.52
N TYR A 110 -1.27 3.52 -14.82
CA TYR A 110 -1.10 3.63 -13.38
C TYR A 110 -2.09 2.69 -12.71
N VAL A 111 -1.60 1.51 -12.34
CA VAL A 111 -2.35 0.45 -11.67
C VAL A 111 -1.61 0.07 -10.39
N VAL A 112 -2.33 0.11 -9.28
CA VAL A 112 -1.91 -0.48 -8.00
C VAL A 112 -2.68 -1.78 -7.82
N ALA A 113 -1.99 -2.90 -7.83
CA ALA A 113 -2.56 -4.23 -7.72
C ALA A 113 -1.93 -4.97 -6.53
N PRO A 114 -2.57 -4.99 -5.35
CA PRO A 114 -2.06 -5.76 -4.23
C PRO A 114 -2.13 -7.27 -4.52
N PRO A 115 -1.42 -8.09 -3.73
CA PRO A 115 -1.53 -9.55 -3.80
C PRO A 115 -2.98 -10.04 -3.64
N ALA A 116 -3.33 -11.16 -4.28
CA ALA A 116 -4.70 -11.69 -4.32
C ALA A 116 -5.31 -12.01 -2.94
N ASN A 117 -4.47 -12.18 -1.91
CA ASN A 117 -4.89 -12.41 -0.52
C ASN A 117 -5.24 -11.12 0.25
N ILE A 118 -5.12 -9.94 -0.37
CA ILE A 118 -5.46 -8.64 0.22
C ILE A 118 -6.75 -8.14 -0.44
N THR A 119 -7.81 -8.00 0.35
CA THR A 119 -9.09 -7.46 -0.13
C THR A 119 -9.06 -5.93 -0.18
N PHE A 120 -9.76 -5.36 -1.17
CA PHE A 120 -10.06 -3.93 -1.24
C PHE A 120 -11.56 -3.73 -1.08
N THR A 121 -11.98 -2.97 -0.07
CA THR A 121 -13.36 -2.48 0.06
C THR A 121 -13.32 -0.97 -0.05
N SER A 122 -13.97 -0.41 -1.08
CA SER A 122 -14.00 1.03 -1.32
C SER A 122 -15.43 1.54 -1.31
N SER A 123 -15.63 2.70 -0.71
CA SER A 123 -16.89 3.43 -0.82
C SER A 123 -16.58 4.93 -0.91
N PRO A 124 -16.94 5.59 -2.03
CA PRO A 124 -17.41 5.00 -3.28
C PRO A 124 -16.30 4.23 -4.02
N ALA A 125 -16.67 3.29 -4.89
CA ALA A 125 -15.72 2.57 -5.74
C ALA A 125 -15.13 3.41 -6.88
N VAL A 126 -15.76 4.54 -7.19
CA VAL A 126 -15.26 5.54 -8.15
C VAL A 126 -15.45 6.92 -7.56
N PHE A 127 -14.39 7.70 -7.53
CA PHE A 127 -14.42 9.13 -7.24
C PHE A 127 -13.35 9.84 -8.07
N ARG A 128 -13.34 11.16 -8.07
CA ARG A 128 -12.42 11.98 -8.88
C ARG A 128 -11.88 13.14 -8.06
N PHE A 129 -10.65 13.54 -8.33
CA PHE A 129 -10.10 14.81 -7.84
C PHE A 129 -10.31 15.87 -8.92
N ASP A 130 -10.87 17.02 -8.55
CA ASP A 130 -10.97 18.18 -9.43
C ASP A 130 -9.63 18.94 -9.56
N GLY A 131 -9.59 19.98 -10.39
CA GLY A 131 -8.40 20.81 -10.60
C GLY A 131 -7.93 21.57 -9.35
N GLN A 132 -8.71 21.60 -8.28
CA GLN A 132 -8.35 22.15 -6.97
C GLN A 132 -7.90 21.07 -5.98
N GLY A 133 -7.88 19.80 -6.40
CA GLY A 133 -7.54 18.66 -5.57
C GLY A 133 -8.66 18.23 -4.63
N ARG A 134 -9.90 18.68 -4.83
CA ARG A 134 -11.05 18.26 -4.03
C ARG A 134 -11.70 17.00 -4.61
N PRO A 135 -12.10 16.04 -3.77
CA PRO A 135 -12.77 14.83 -4.21
C PRO A 135 -14.24 15.07 -4.57
N SER A 136 -14.70 14.45 -5.65
CA SER A 136 -16.06 14.46 -6.17
C SER A 136 -16.48 13.02 -6.56
N PRO A 137 -17.73 12.58 -6.41
CA PRO A 137 -18.82 13.30 -5.76
C PRO A 137 -18.51 13.52 -4.30
N ASN A 138 -19.00 14.63 -3.77
CA ASN A 138 -18.70 15.02 -2.41
C ASN A 138 -19.63 14.29 -1.41
N PHE A 139 -19.46 12.97 -1.29
CA PHE A 139 -20.28 12.13 -0.42
C PHE A 139 -19.97 12.36 1.05
N ALA A 140 -21.02 12.45 1.87
CA ALA A 140 -20.91 12.49 3.32
C ALA A 140 -21.26 11.11 3.89
N VAL A 141 -20.29 10.51 4.58
CA VAL A 141 -20.46 9.36 5.49
C VAL A 141 -20.71 8.02 4.79
N VAL A 142 -19.72 7.13 4.84
CA VAL A 142 -19.85 5.71 4.51
C VAL A 142 -20.41 4.98 5.75
N PRO A 143 -21.61 4.36 5.69
CA PRO A 143 -22.09 3.49 6.75
C PRO A 143 -21.19 2.24 6.85
N GLY A 144 -20.71 1.91 8.05
CA GLY A 144 -19.97 0.67 8.30
C GLY A 144 -18.44 0.77 8.31
N VAL A 145 -17.85 1.90 7.90
CA VAL A 145 -16.42 2.19 8.12
C VAL A 145 -16.30 3.08 9.36
N ALA A 146 -15.66 2.58 10.41
CA ALA A 146 -15.41 3.35 11.63
C ALA A 146 -14.37 4.46 11.36
N VAL A 147 -14.83 5.60 10.85
CA VAL A 147 -13.97 6.78 10.63
C VAL A 147 -13.90 7.58 11.94
N THR A 148 -12.78 7.46 12.66
CA THR A 148 -12.44 8.30 13.81
C THR A 148 -11.15 9.07 13.48
N PRO A 149 -11.12 10.43 13.53
CA PRO A 149 -12.09 11.36 14.10
C PRO A 149 -13.27 11.69 13.15
N PRO A 150 -14.34 12.35 13.63
CA PRO A 150 -15.45 12.81 12.81
C PRO A 150 -14.99 13.97 11.91
N GLY A 151 -14.35 13.60 10.81
CA GLY A 151 -14.09 14.47 9.66
C GLY A 151 -14.91 13.94 8.49
N VAL A 152 -15.51 14.83 7.71
CA VAL A 152 -16.28 14.42 6.53
C VAL A 152 -15.31 13.78 5.53
N VAL A 153 -15.34 12.46 5.44
CA VAL A 153 -14.52 11.65 4.52
C VAL A 153 -15.38 11.34 3.31
N VAL A 154 -14.81 11.56 2.12
CA VAL A 154 -15.51 11.36 0.84
C VAL A 154 -15.24 9.99 0.25
N ALA A 155 -14.08 9.39 0.57
CA ALA A 155 -13.76 8.03 0.19
C ALA A 155 -13.02 7.31 1.31
N ALA A 156 -13.45 6.09 1.61
CA ALA A 156 -12.75 5.16 2.46
C ALA A 156 -12.39 3.91 1.66
N LEU A 157 -11.13 3.50 1.73
CA LEU A 157 -10.65 2.24 1.21
C LEU A 157 -10.09 1.40 2.35
N GLU A 158 -10.70 0.26 2.65
CA GLU A 158 -10.14 -0.72 3.57
C GLU A 158 -9.36 -1.78 2.81
N ILE A 159 -8.24 -2.16 3.42
CA ILE A 159 -7.20 -3.01 2.83
C ILE A 159 -6.97 -4.16 3.80
N GLY A 160 -7.21 -5.39 3.34
CA GLY A 160 -7.07 -6.59 4.16
C GLY A 160 -7.93 -6.57 5.43
N GLY A 161 -9.03 -5.82 5.44
CA GLY A 161 -9.99 -5.72 6.55
C GLY A 161 -9.46 -5.09 7.85
N THR A 162 -8.26 -4.50 7.84
CA THR A 162 -7.59 -4.02 9.06
C THR A 162 -7.00 -2.62 8.94
N VAL A 163 -6.67 -2.17 7.72
CA VAL A 163 -6.11 -0.84 7.47
C VAL A 163 -7.07 -0.04 6.60
N SER A 164 -7.41 1.18 7.02
CA SER A 164 -8.22 2.11 6.23
C SER A 164 -7.37 3.27 5.71
N VAL A 165 -7.65 3.69 4.48
CA VAL A 165 -7.16 4.91 3.85
C VAL A 165 -8.36 5.80 3.58
N THR A 166 -8.31 7.04 4.03
CA THR A 166 -9.42 7.99 3.95
C THR A 166 -9.01 9.26 3.22
N VAL A 167 -9.94 9.81 2.44
CA VAL A 167 -9.77 11.08 1.72
C VAL A 167 -10.71 12.13 2.33
N ARG A 168 -10.15 13.24 2.82
CA ARG A 168 -10.93 14.35 3.38
C ARG A 168 -11.69 15.11 2.30
N ARG A 169 -12.92 15.48 2.65
CA ARG A 169 -13.85 16.22 1.81
C ARG A 169 -13.34 17.53 1.24
N GLU A 170 -12.91 18.44 2.10
CA GLU A 170 -12.69 19.83 1.69
C GLU A 170 -11.32 20.05 1.06
N THR A 171 -10.36 19.18 1.39
CA THR A 171 -8.95 19.34 1.01
C THR A 171 -8.42 18.23 0.13
N GLY A 172 -9.16 17.13 -0.05
CA GLY A 172 -8.65 15.92 -0.69
C GLY A 172 -7.50 15.25 0.05
N TYR A 173 -7.24 15.64 1.30
CA TYR A 173 -6.11 15.13 2.07
C TYR A 173 -6.24 13.63 2.34
N VAL A 174 -5.16 12.88 2.07
CA VAL A 174 -5.10 11.42 2.15
C VAL A 174 -4.37 10.98 3.43
N GLN A 175 -5.06 10.22 4.28
CA GLN A 175 -4.56 9.67 5.55
C GLN A 175 -4.88 8.17 5.69
#